data_AF-A0A349N7Y5-F1
#
_entry.id   AF-A0A349N7Y5-F1
#
_cell.length_a   1.000
_cell.length_b   1.000
_cell.length_c   1.000
_cell.angle_alpha   90.00
_cell.angle_beta   90.00
_cell.angle_gamma   90.00
#
_symmetry.space_group_name_H-M   'P 1'
#
loop_
_entity.id
_entity.type
_entity.pdbx_description
1 polymer ?
#
loop_
_entity_poly.entity_id
_entity_poly.type
_entity_poly.pdbx_seq_one_letter_code
_entity_poly.pdbx_strand_id
1 'polypeptide(L)'
;MNSATTRQTPIGPYPRAAIATGLLALLLAFSFSGMRSEVWTALLPFFEWMETTWFGYVGKTWGGAFATIQAGHLVSLGVLGGAVLFSDGRLLGLYSSLPLRDVIDGSHQVFKWALAVVVFTGVFMVCGVAVKVYYLPVFWYKMLTLSVGVLFAFY
;
A
#
# COMPACT_ATOMS: atom_id res chain seq x y z
N MET A 1 -7.79 47.47 1.96
CA MET A 1 -6.99 46.71 0.98
C MET A 1 -6.37 45.54 1.74
N ASN A 2 -6.94 44.34 1.58
CA ASN A 2 -6.60 43.18 2.39
C ASN A 2 -5.41 42.45 1.79
N SER A 3 -4.25 42.56 2.43
CA SER A 3 -3.07 41.75 2.13
C SER A 3 -3.31 40.33 2.68
N ALA A 4 -3.96 39.48 1.89
CA ALA A 4 -4.02 38.06 2.15
C ALA A 4 -2.58 37.52 2.10
N THR A 5 -1.98 37.35 3.27
CA THR A 5 -0.68 36.71 3.42
C THR A 5 -0.87 35.23 3.07
N THR A 6 -0.66 34.88 1.80
CA THR A 6 -0.52 33.50 1.37
C THR A 6 0.68 32.94 2.11
N ARG A 7 0.44 32.16 3.18
CA ARG A 7 1.50 31.39 3.83
C ARG A 7 2.05 30.41 2.81
N GLN A 8 3.14 30.77 2.13
CA GLN A 8 3.89 29.85 1.31
C GLN A 8 4.58 28.87 2.24
N THR A 9 4.07 27.66 2.32
CA THR A 9 4.79 26.54 2.92
C THR A 9 6.10 26.34 2.15
N PRO A 10 7.24 26.07 2.82
CA PRO A 10 8.54 25.93 2.15
C PRO A 10 8.60 24.84 1.08
N ILE A 11 7.57 23.98 1.03
CA ILE A 11 7.47 22.75 0.23
C ILE A 11 6.44 22.90 -0.92
N GLY A 12 5.99 24.13 -1.21
CA GLY A 12 5.04 24.42 -2.30
C GLY A 12 3.56 24.27 -1.92
N PRO A 13 2.63 24.40 -2.90
CA PRO A 13 1.18 24.42 -2.66
C PRO A 13 0.57 23.09 -2.20
N TYR A 14 1.24 21.97 -2.48
CA TYR A 14 0.77 20.61 -2.21
C TYR A 14 1.77 19.83 -1.35
N PRO A 15 1.90 20.16 -0.05
CA PRO A 15 2.94 19.59 0.81
C PRO A 15 2.84 18.06 0.93
N ARG A 16 1.63 17.48 0.94
CA ARG A 16 1.41 16.02 0.98
C ARG A 16 1.99 15.30 -0.23
N ALA A 17 1.71 15.84 -1.43
CA ALA A 17 2.22 15.28 -2.67
C ALA A 17 3.75 15.39 -2.74
N ALA A 18 4.30 16.55 -2.36
CA ALA A 18 5.76 16.75 -2.34
C ALA A 18 6.46 15.79 -1.36
N ILE A 19 5.90 15.58 -0.16
CA ILE A 19 6.43 14.63 0.82
C ILE A 19 6.33 13.20 0.29
N ALA A 20 5.18 12.78 -0.23
CA ALA A 20 5.01 11.43 -0.77
C ALA A 20 5.96 11.17 -1.95
N THR A 21 6.11 12.12 -2.87
CA THR A 21 7.06 12.01 -3.98
C THR A 21 8.51 11.96 -3.47
N GLY A 22 8.88 12.78 -2.50
CA GLY A 22 10.20 12.76 -1.88
C GLY A 22 10.49 11.42 -1.19
N LEU A 23 9.53 10.88 -0.43
CA LEU A 23 9.62 9.56 0.20
C LEU A 23 9.74 8.45 -0.84
N LEU A 24 8.95 8.50 -1.91
CA LEU A 24 8.99 7.50 -2.97
C LEU A 24 10.34 7.53 -3.71
N ALA A 25 10.85 8.73 -4.02
CA ALA A 25 12.16 8.91 -4.64
C ALA A 25 13.29 8.43 -3.72
N LEU A 26 13.23 8.73 -2.42
CA LEU A 26 14.20 8.26 -1.44
C LEU A 26 14.18 6.74 -1.29
N LEU A 27 13.00 6.14 -1.17
CA LEU A 27 12.84 4.69 -1.05
C LEU A 27 13.31 3.98 -2.33
N LEU A 28 13.02 4.53 -3.50
CA LEU A 28 13.56 4.01 -4.76
C LEU A 28 15.09 4.13 -4.81
N ALA A 29 15.65 5.29 -4.47
CA ALA A 29 17.09 5.49 -4.44
C ALA A 29 17.78 4.52 -3.47
N PHE A 30 17.21 4.32 -2.28
CA PHE A 30 17.66 3.30 -1.33
C PHE A 30 17.55 1.88 -1.93
N SER A 31 16.46 1.56 -2.61
CA SER A 31 16.24 0.26 -3.23
C SER A 31 17.25 -0.06 -4.36
N PHE A 32 17.78 0.96 -5.04
CA PHE A 32 18.86 0.80 -6.03
C PHE A 32 20.27 0.97 -5.44
N SER A 33 20.40 1.37 -4.17
CA SER A 33 21.69 1.55 -3.50
C SER A 33 22.31 0.23 -3.01
N GLY A 34 23.63 0.20 -2.84
CA GLY A 34 24.36 -0.94 -2.26
C GLY A 34 24.00 -1.23 -0.80
N MET A 35 23.54 -0.22 -0.05
CA MET A 35 23.07 -0.40 1.35
C MET A 35 21.88 -1.35 1.48
N ARG A 36 21.14 -1.58 0.38
CA ARG A 36 20.06 -2.57 0.35
C ARG A 36 20.55 -3.98 0.68
N SER A 37 21.75 -4.38 0.25
CA SER A 37 22.17 -5.79 0.39
C SER A 37 22.32 -6.21 1.86
N GLU A 38 22.84 -5.33 2.71
CA GLU A 38 23.02 -5.59 4.14
C GLU A 38 21.66 -5.76 4.84
N VAL A 39 20.74 -4.82 4.58
CA VAL A 39 19.37 -4.87 5.11
C VAL A 39 18.64 -6.10 4.62
N TRP A 40 18.83 -6.48 3.35
CA TRP A 40 18.22 -7.68 2.78
C TRP A 40 18.66 -8.93 3.53
N THR A 41 19.98 -9.12 3.71
CA THR A 41 20.51 -10.29 4.42
C THR A 41 20.06 -10.37 5.87
N ALA A 42 19.89 -9.23 6.54
CA ALA A 42 19.41 -9.18 7.92
C ALA A 42 17.93 -9.61 8.07
N LEU A 43 17.13 -9.53 6.99
CA LEU A 43 15.72 -9.88 7.01
C LEU A 43 15.48 -11.37 6.76
N LEU A 44 16.45 -12.12 6.21
CA LEU A 44 16.28 -13.54 5.91
C LEU A 44 15.79 -14.38 7.11
N PRO A 45 16.37 -14.26 8.33
CA PRO A 45 15.91 -15.04 9.47
C PRO A 45 14.45 -14.77 9.85
N PHE A 46 13.98 -13.55 9.60
CA PHE A 46 12.58 -13.18 9.85
C PHE A 46 11.64 -13.89 8.85
N PHE A 47 12.01 -13.97 7.57
CA PHE A 47 11.22 -14.71 6.58
C PHE A 47 11.24 -16.22 6.84
N GLU A 48 12.38 -16.78 7.22
CA GLU A 48 12.47 -18.19 7.63
C GLU A 48 11.59 -18.47 8.85
N TRP A 49 11.57 -17.57 9.84
CA TRP A 49 10.69 -17.68 10.99
C TRP A 49 9.20 -17.61 10.59
N MET A 50 8.81 -16.71 9.69
CA MET A 50 7.41 -16.60 9.23
C MET A 50 6.89 -17.92 8.64
N GLU A 51 7.75 -18.68 7.96
CA GLU A 51 7.41 -20.00 7.42
C GLU A 51 7.15 -21.07 8.49
N THR A 52 7.67 -20.91 9.70
CA THR A 52 7.47 -21.84 10.83
C THR A 52 6.14 -21.59 11.56
N THR A 53 5.49 -20.46 11.31
CA THR A 53 4.22 -20.12 11.96
C THR A 53 3.08 -21.03 11.50
N TRP A 54 2.01 -21.10 12.30
CA TRP A 54 0.78 -21.81 11.93
C TRP A 54 0.22 -21.35 10.57
N PHE A 55 0.26 -20.05 10.28
CA PHE A 55 -0.13 -19.50 8.99
C PHE A 55 0.76 -20.02 7.85
N GLY A 56 2.06 -20.12 8.09
CA GLY A 56 3.01 -20.69 7.14
C GLY A 56 2.73 -22.17 6.86
N TYR A 57 2.46 -22.96 7.89
CA TYR A 57 2.06 -24.36 7.75
C TYR A 57 0.77 -24.50 6.92
N VAL A 58 -0.31 -23.81 7.30
CA VAL A 58 -1.59 -23.87 6.59
C VAL A 58 -1.45 -23.42 5.14
N GLY A 59 -0.73 -22.32 4.89
CA GLY A 59 -0.51 -21.78 3.55
C GLY A 59 0.26 -22.73 2.62
N LYS A 60 1.18 -23.54 3.17
CA LYS A 60 1.95 -24.53 2.40
C LYS A 60 1.18 -25.83 2.18
N THR A 61 0.45 -26.29 3.19
CA THR A 61 -0.19 -27.61 3.18
C THR A 61 -1.54 -27.61 2.44
N TRP A 62 -2.30 -26.50 2.52
CA TRP A 62 -3.67 -26.43 1.99
C TRP A 62 -3.76 -25.43 0.83
N GLY A 63 -3.41 -25.89 -0.37
CA GLY A 63 -3.42 -25.06 -1.58
C GLY A 63 -4.78 -24.38 -1.87
N GLY A 64 -5.90 -25.06 -1.58
CA GLY A 64 -7.24 -24.46 -1.73
C GLY A 64 -7.50 -23.30 -0.78
N ALA A 65 -7.04 -23.41 0.48
CA ALA A 65 -7.15 -22.32 1.46
C ALA A 65 -6.29 -21.12 1.02
N PHE A 66 -5.06 -21.39 0.57
CA PHE A 66 -4.18 -20.35 0.04
C PHE A 66 -4.81 -19.64 -1.18
N ALA A 67 -5.34 -20.40 -2.15
CA ALA A 67 -5.98 -19.84 -3.34
C ALA A 67 -7.21 -18.98 -3.02
N THR A 68 -8.01 -19.39 -2.03
CA THR A 68 -9.21 -18.64 -1.61
C THR A 68 -8.82 -17.32 -0.95
N ILE A 69 -7.83 -17.35 -0.06
CA ILE A 69 -7.33 -16.14 0.60
C ILE A 69 -6.66 -15.21 -0.41
N GLN A 70 -5.92 -15.76 -1.37
CA GLN A 70 -5.33 -15.01 -2.47
C GLN A 70 -6.39 -14.34 -3.36
N ALA A 71 -7.49 -15.04 -3.66
CA ALA A 71 -8.60 -14.44 -4.41
C ALA A 71 -9.21 -13.25 -3.64
N GLY A 72 -9.46 -13.42 -2.34
CA GLY A 72 -9.93 -12.33 -1.48
C GLY A 72 -8.96 -11.15 -1.41
N HIS A 73 -7.65 -11.42 -1.34
CA HIS A 73 -6.61 -10.40 -1.37
C HIS A 73 -6.65 -9.56 -2.65
N LEU A 74 -6.78 -10.19 -3.82
CA LEU A 74 -6.85 -9.51 -5.11
C LEU A 74 -8.14 -8.69 -5.26
N VAL A 75 -9.28 -9.23 -4.80
CA VAL A 75 -10.54 -8.47 -4.75
C VAL A 75 -10.37 -7.23 -3.87
N SER A 76 -9.76 -7.37 -2.70
CA SER A 76 -9.49 -6.25 -1.79
C SER A 76 -8.60 -5.19 -2.43
N LEU A 77 -7.57 -5.58 -3.19
CA LEU A 77 -6.75 -4.65 -3.96
C LEU A 77 -7.55 -3.91 -5.03
N GLY A 78 -8.43 -4.63 -5.75
CA GLY A 78 -9.33 -4.04 -6.72
C GLY A 78 -10.27 -3.01 -6.10
N VAL A 79 -10.83 -3.31 -4.93
CA VAL A 79 -11.69 -2.37 -4.17
C VAL A 79 -10.89 -1.18 -3.66
N LEU A 80 -9.68 -1.39 -3.16
CA LEU A 80 -8.80 -0.31 -2.68
C LEU A 80 -8.47 0.67 -3.80
N GLY A 81 -8.01 0.17 -4.96
CA GLY A 81 -7.74 1.01 -6.13
C GLY A 81 -9.01 1.64 -6.69
N GLY A 82 -10.11 0.90 -6.74
CA GLY A 82 -11.42 1.39 -7.16
C GLY A 82 -11.95 2.53 -6.30
N ALA A 83 -11.74 2.49 -4.98
CA ALA A 83 -12.11 3.57 -4.08
C ALA A 83 -11.36 4.87 -4.38
N VAL A 84 -10.06 4.79 -4.69
CA VAL A 84 -9.26 5.96 -5.10
C VAL A 84 -9.71 6.51 -6.44
N LEU A 85 -9.94 5.63 -7.43
CA LEU A 85 -10.45 6.07 -8.75
C LEU A 85 -11.87 6.66 -8.63
N PHE A 86 -12.67 6.16 -7.69
CA PHE A 86 -14.02 6.65 -7.41
C PHE A 86 -14.04 7.96 -6.60
N SER A 87 -13.00 8.28 -5.83
CA SER A 87 -12.88 9.63 -5.26
C SER A 87 -12.40 10.62 -6.31
N ASP A 88 -11.39 10.24 -7.10
CA ASP A 88 -10.70 11.14 -8.00
C ASP A 88 -11.52 11.44 -9.26
N GLY A 89 -12.23 10.45 -9.80
CA GLY A 89 -13.16 10.69 -10.91
C GLY A 89 -14.28 11.68 -10.54
N ARG A 90 -14.64 11.80 -9.25
CA ARG A 90 -15.62 12.80 -8.79
C ARG A 90 -15.06 14.20 -8.95
N LEU A 91 -13.79 14.37 -8.59
CA LEU A 91 -13.05 15.63 -8.69
C LEU A 91 -12.79 16.01 -10.15
N LEU A 92 -12.55 15.01 -11.01
CA LEU A 92 -12.41 15.17 -12.45
C LEU A 92 -13.75 15.41 -13.18
N GLY A 93 -14.89 15.32 -12.46
CA GLY A 93 -16.21 15.65 -12.99
C GLY A 93 -16.96 14.50 -13.70
N LEU A 94 -16.45 13.26 -13.68
CA LEU A 94 -17.10 12.11 -14.34
C LEU A 94 -18.52 11.84 -13.81
N TYR A 95 -18.76 12.08 -12.51
CA TYR A 95 -20.05 11.89 -11.85
C TYR A 95 -20.40 13.14 -11.04
N SER A 96 -20.49 14.26 -11.75
CA SER A 96 -20.74 15.59 -11.21
C SER A 96 -22.07 15.77 -10.49
N SER A 97 -23.02 14.86 -10.72
CA SER A 97 -24.34 14.82 -10.09
C SER A 97 -24.34 14.32 -8.65
N LEU A 98 -23.34 13.56 -8.21
CA LEU A 98 -23.29 13.01 -6.85
C LEU A 98 -22.76 14.06 -5.84
N PRO A 99 -23.24 14.11 -4.60
CA PRO A 99 -22.67 15.00 -3.60
C PRO A 99 -21.18 14.71 -3.38
N LEU A 100 -20.32 15.73 -3.49
CA LEU A 100 -18.86 15.58 -3.39
C LEU A 100 -18.44 14.94 -2.06
N ARG A 101 -19.06 15.39 -0.97
CA ARG A 101 -18.73 14.96 0.38
C ARG A 101 -19.09 13.49 0.62
N ASP A 102 -20.26 13.06 0.18
CA ASP A 102 -20.71 11.67 0.31
C ASP A 102 -19.79 10.71 -0.45
N VAL A 103 -19.34 11.10 -1.64
CA VAL A 103 -18.42 10.30 -2.44
C VAL A 103 -17.04 10.20 -1.79
N ILE A 104 -16.47 11.31 -1.31
CA ILE A 104 -15.15 11.30 -0.67
C ILE A 104 -15.19 10.53 0.65
N ASP A 105 -16.17 10.80 1.52
CA ASP A 105 -16.27 10.16 2.84
C ASP A 105 -16.57 8.66 2.70
N GLY A 106 -17.46 8.30 1.77
CA GLY A 106 -17.77 6.90 1.44
C GLY A 106 -16.56 6.16 0.87
N SER A 107 -15.86 6.76 -0.10
CA SER A 107 -14.65 6.16 -0.70
C SER A 107 -13.55 5.98 0.32
N HIS A 108 -13.33 6.97 1.20
CA HIS A 108 -12.34 6.88 2.25
C HIS A 108 -12.67 5.78 3.27
N GLN A 109 -13.94 5.59 3.61
CA GLN A 109 -14.37 4.49 4.48
C GLN A 109 -14.13 3.12 3.81
N VAL A 110 -14.51 2.96 2.55
CA VAL A 110 -14.25 1.73 1.77
C VAL A 110 -12.76 1.46 1.66
N PHE A 111 -11.96 2.49 1.38
CA PHE A 111 -10.50 2.40 1.29
C PHE A 111 -9.88 1.85 2.59
N LYS A 112 -10.30 2.35 3.76
CA LYS A 112 -9.81 1.87 5.06
C LYS A 112 -10.10 0.38 5.30
N TRP A 113 -11.32 -0.06 5.00
CA TRP A 113 -11.69 -1.47 5.16
C TRP A 113 -10.97 -2.38 4.16
N ALA A 114 -10.88 -1.97 2.89
CA ALA A 114 -10.13 -2.69 1.88
C ALA A 114 -8.63 -2.76 2.22
N LEU A 115 -8.07 -1.70 2.81
CA LEU A 115 -6.69 -1.68 3.29
C LEU A 115 -6.49 -2.65 4.46
N ALA A 116 -7.43 -2.73 5.40
CA ALA A 116 -7.35 -3.70 6.48
C ALA A 116 -7.36 -5.13 5.93
N VAL A 117 -8.32 -5.47 5.07
CA VAL A 117 -8.45 -6.81 4.49
C VAL A 117 -7.22 -7.20 3.66
N VAL A 118 -6.69 -6.30 2.82
CA VAL A 118 -5.50 -6.60 2.01
C VAL A 118 -4.26 -6.83 2.86
N VAL A 119 -4.09 -6.09 3.95
CA VAL A 119 -2.96 -6.27 4.88
C VAL A 119 -3.08 -7.61 5.60
N PHE A 120 -4.24 -7.93 6.19
CA PHE A 120 -4.44 -9.19 6.91
C PHE A 120 -4.24 -10.41 6.00
N THR A 121 -4.85 -10.40 4.82
CA THR A 121 -4.70 -11.49 3.84
C THR A 121 -3.28 -11.56 3.28
N GLY A 122 -2.61 -10.41 3.10
CA GLY A 122 -1.23 -10.34 2.62
C GLY A 122 -0.23 -10.95 3.63
N VAL A 123 -0.43 -10.70 4.93
CA VAL A 123 0.38 -11.32 6.00
C VAL A 123 0.24 -12.84 5.95
N PHE A 124 -0.98 -13.36 5.84
CA PHE A 124 -1.19 -14.80 5.69
C PHE A 124 -0.43 -15.37 4.48
N MET A 125 -0.55 -14.70 3.32
CA MET A 125 0.11 -15.15 2.10
C MET A 125 1.64 -15.12 2.22
N VAL A 126 2.20 -14.09 2.87
CA VAL A 126 3.66 -13.99 3.05
C VAL A 126 4.16 -15.14 3.92
N CYS A 127 3.44 -15.52 4.98
CA CYS A 127 3.85 -16.65 5.83
C CYS A 127 3.88 -17.98 5.05
N GLY A 128 2.94 -18.19 4.13
CA GLY A 128 2.85 -19.43 3.34
C GLY A 128 3.99 -19.64 2.33
N VAL A 129 4.59 -18.56 1.83
CA VAL A 129 5.64 -18.62 0.80
C VAL A 129 6.79 -17.65 1.05
N ALA A 130 7.15 -17.47 2.33
CA ALA A 130 7.97 -16.34 2.78
C ALA A 130 9.36 -16.30 2.13
N VAL A 131 10.08 -17.43 2.09
CA VAL A 131 11.43 -17.47 1.51
C VAL A 131 11.36 -17.24 -0.01
N LYS A 132 10.29 -17.72 -0.67
CA LYS A 132 10.09 -17.49 -2.12
C LYS A 132 9.88 -16.01 -2.43
N VAL A 133 9.07 -15.30 -1.63
CA VAL A 133 8.83 -13.86 -1.84
C VAL A 133 10.01 -13.00 -1.38
N TYR A 134 10.81 -13.45 -0.42
CA TYR A 134 12.06 -12.78 -0.03
C TYR A 134 13.01 -12.63 -1.23
N TYR A 135 13.20 -13.67 -2.03
CA TYR A 135 14.06 -13.62 -3.21
C TYR A 135 13.43 -12.93 -4.43
N LEU A 136 12.14 -12.57 -4.38
CA LEU A 136 11.44 -11.97 -5.50
C LEU A 136 11.48 -10.44 -5.42
N PRO A 137 12.25 -9.72 -6.27
CA PRO A 137 12.39 -8.27 -6.16
C PRO A 137 11.06 -7.53 -6.33
N VAL A 138 10.17 -8.05 -7.18
CA VAL A 138 8.83 -7.50 -7.44
C VAL A 138 7.99 -7.42 -6.16
N PHE A 139 8.17 -8.36 -5.21
CA PHE A 139 7.49 -8.31 -3.93
C PHE A 139 7.86 -7.06 -3.12
N TRP A 140 9.13 -6.69 -3.12
CA TRP A 140 9.60 -5.54 -2.36
C TRP A 140 9.12 -4.22 -2.97
N TYR A 141 9.17 -4.10 -4.29
CA TYR A 141 8.65 -2.91 -4.97
C TYR A 141 7.16 -2.68 -4.69
N LYS A 142 6.33 -3.75 -4.73
CA LYS A 142 4.90 -3.59 -4.40
C LYS A 142 4.66 -3.20 -2.93
N MET A 143 5.49 -3.66 -2.01
CA MET A 143 5.34 -3.32 -0.58
C MET A 143 5.74 -1.87 -0.33
N LEU A 144 6.84 -1.40 -0.95
CA LEU A 144 7.27 0.00 -0.87
C LEU A 144 6.23 0.94 -1.47
N THR A 145 5.68 0.63 -2.64
CA THR A 145 4.65 1.47 -3.27
C THR A 145 3.36 1.49 -2.45
N LEU A 146 2.95 0.36 -1.89
CA LEU A 146 1.81 0.30 -0.97
C LEU A 146 2.06 1.17 0.27
N SER A 147 3.23 1.06 0.92
CA SER A 147 3.56 1.86 2.10
C SER A 147 3.51 3.37 1.82
N VAL A 148 4.08 3.83 0.69
CA VAL A 148 3.99 5.24 0.33
C VAL A 148 2.54 5.65 0.02
N GLY A 149 1.79 4.81 -0.69
CA GLY A 149 0.38 5.08 -0.99
C GLY A 149 -0.47 5.22 0.27
N VAL A 150 -0.24 4.38 1.28
CA VAL A 150 -0.91 4.47 2.59
C VAL A 150 -0.52 5.75 3.31
N LEU A 151 0.78 6.08 3.37
CA LEU A 151 1.24 7.33 3.99
C LEU A 151 0.59 8.55 3.33
N PHE A 152 0.56 8.60 2.00
CA PHE A 152 -0.10 9.66 1.24
C PHE A 152 -1.61 9.75 1.51
N ALA A 153 -2.29 8.61 1.70
CA ALA A 153 -3.72 8.58 1.95
C ALA A 153 -4.11 9.13 3.34
N PHE A 154 -3.21 9.07 4.33
CA PHE A 154 -3.52 9.46 5.72
C PHE A 154 -2.82 10.74 6.19
N TYR A 155 -1.67 11.11 5.64
CA TYR A 155 -0.85 12.24 6.09
C TYR A 155 -0.74 13.35 5.03
#